data_AF-A0AAP3GVS8-F1
#
_entry.id   AF-A0AAP3GVS8-F1
#
_cell.length_a   1.000
_cell.length_b   1.000
_cell.length_c   1.000
_cell.angle_alpha   90.00
_cell.angle_beta   90.00
_cell.angle_gamma   90.00
#
_symmetry.space_group_name_H-M   'P 1'
#
loop_
_entity.id
_entity.type
_entity.pdbx_description
1 polymer ?
#
loop_
_entity_poly.entity_id
_entity_poly.type
_entity_poly.pdbx_seq_one_letter_code
_entity_poly.pdbx_strand_id
1 'polypeptide(L)'
;MTKRRKKRASNRKFNPITSILFVLAFAFWGIYQSSGGNLSTAVNSITSFNNSSSSSNSAKNTFTATSADTEYGGLSTSDYQKLANLDFQSGQKGYVVVNNNHSTLIKNAWKVNKVIYSNLDNLNRTSHSNTGFLEQRNVANDSLRVRQFVNPTAWHSNRSSGEQIYNRGHLIAYSVSAGIDQNGNYEPNNQSGDQNNPKNLFTQTAYSNQKVQTIFEGKVRQALRQGKKVIYQATPIFRNNELMARGINLQAVSTDGMLDFNVYIFNVQPGFQFNYQNGRASKDNSLQVAN
;
A
#
# COMPACT_ATOMS: atom_id res chain seq x y z
N MET A 1 -48.77 -38.53 57.88
CA MET A 1 -49.32 -37.31 58.49
C MET A 1 -48.74 -36.09 57.81
N THR A 2 -49.58 -35.40 57.04
CA THR A 2 -49.34 -34.10 56.39
C THR A 2 -49.23 -32.98 57.42
N LYS A 3 -48.31 -32.02 57.21
CA LYS A 3 -48.53 -30.61 57.60
C LYS A 3 -47.67 -29.66 56.77
N ARG A 4 -48.36 -28.92 55.89
CA ARG A 4 -47.92 -27.68 55.22
C ARG A 4 -47.38 -26.66 56.22
N ARG A 5 -46.36 -25.88 55.85
CA ARG A 5 -46.21 -24.51 56.36
C ARG A 5 -45.49 -23.55 55.38
N LYS A 6 -46.32 -22.63 54.86
CA LYS A 6 -46.17 -21.26 54.34
C LYS A 6 -44.78 -20.68 53.99
N LYS A 7 -44.73 -20.10 52.77
CA LYS A 7 -43.83 -19.00 52.33
C LYS A 7 -43.97 -17.76 53.21
N ARG A 8 -42.85 -17.07 53.50
CA ARG A 8 -42.66 -15.63 53.22
C ARG A 8 -41.20 -15.20 53.42
N ALA A 9 -40.82 -14.23 52.61
CA ALA A 9 -39.48 -13.76 52.31
C ALA A 9 -38.77 -13.07 53.49
N SER A 10 -37.43 -13.10 53.45
CA SER A 10 -36.62 -12.03 54.03
C SER A 10 -35.53 -11.63 53.03
N ASN A 11 -35.51 -10.33 52.74
CA ASN A 11 -34.55 -9.65 51.89
C ASN A 11 -33.14 -9.78 52.46
N ARG A 12 -32.20 -10.31 51.68
CA ARG A 12 -30.79 -9.93 51.80
C ARG A 12 -30.25 -9.57 50.43
N LYS A 13 -29.63 -8.39 50.43
CA LYS A 13 -29.15 -7.58 49.33
C LYS A 13 -28.18 -8.38 48.45
N PHE A 14 -28.52 -8.53 47.17
CA PHE A 14 -27.53 -8.81 46.13
C PHE A 14 -26.90 -7.46 45.77
N ASN A 15 -25.64 -7.28 46.12
CA ASN A 15 -24.81 -6.21 45.57
C ASN A 15 -24.44 -6.63 44.13
N PRO A 16 -24.77 -5.83 43.10
CA PRO A 16 -24.18 -6.06 41.79
C PRO A 16 -22.71 -5.62 41.87
N ILE A 17 -21.80 -6.53 41.53
CA ILE A 17 -20.43 -6.13 41.22
C ILE A 17 -20.53 -5.24 39.98
N THR A 18 -20.50 -3.94 40.24
CA THR A 18 -20.35 -2.89 39.27
C THR A 18 -19.03 -3.07 38.52
N SER A 19 -19.13 -3.14 37.20
CA SER A 19 -18.32 -2.36 36.27
C SER A 19 -16.85 -2.16 36.65
N ILE A 20 -15.97 -3.00 36.12
CA ILE A 20 -14.62 -2.55 35.79
C ILE A 20 -14.33 -2.96 34.34
N LEU A 21 -14.75 -2.08 33.44
CA LEU A 21 -14.14 -1.89 32.13
C LEU A 21 -12.67 -1.49 32.37
N PHE A 22 -11.74 -2.44 32.34
CA PHE A 22 -10.35 -2.12 32.07
C PHE A 22 -10.20 -1.94 30.57
N VAL A 23 -10.53 -0.72 30.13
CA VAL A 23 -10.06 -0.15 28.88
C VAL A 23 -8.54 -0.02 29.01
N LEU A 24 -7.79 -1.01 28.51
CA LEU A 24 -6.37 -0.85 28.22
C LEU A 24 -6.21 -0.05 26.91
N ALA A 25 -6.66 1.21 26.94
CA ALA A 25 -6.36 2.23 25.94
C ALA A 25 -5.17 3.08 26.39
N PHE A 26 -4.05 2.45 26.76
CA PHE A 26 -2.80 3.18 27.02
C PHE A 26 -1.59 2.33 26.63
N ALA A 27 -1.36 2.22 25.32
CA ALA A 27 -0.03 1.84 24.79
C ALA A 27 0.26 2.35 23.36
N PHE A 28 -0.61 3.15 22.74
CA PHE A 28 -0.38 3.64 21.37
C PHE A 28 -0.63 5.13 21.14
N TRP A 29 -1.01 5.90 22.17
CA TRP A 29 -1.09 7.38 22.06
C TRP A 29 0.30 8.05 22.20
N GLY A 30 1.25 7.41 22.89
CA GLY A 30 2.52 8.04 23.28
C GLY A 30 3.63 8.14 22.22
N ILE A 31 3.45 7.63 20.99
CA ILE A 31 4.48 7.70 19.93
C ILE A 31 4.04 8.52 18.70
N TYR A 32 2.80 9.02 18.68
CA TYR A 32 2.31 9.86 17.58
C TYR A 32 1.93 11.29 18.00
N GLN A 33 2.61 11.79 19.04
CA GLN A 33 2.63 13.21 19.40
C GLN A 33 4.05 13.80 19.28
N SER A 34 4.84 13.27 18.33
CA SER A 34 6.10 13.85 17.88
C SER A 34 6.32 13.58 16.38
N SER A 35 5.31 13.93 15.58
CA SER A 35 5.51 14.30 14.17
C SER A 35 4.26 15.04 13.72
N GLY A 36 4.13 16.29 14.18
CA GLY A 36 3.34 17.30 13.50
C GLY A 36 3.95 17.52 12.12
N GLY A 37 3.65 16.60 11.19
CA GLY A 37 3.93 16.78 9.78
C GLY A 37 3.04 17.88 9.29
N ASN A 38 3.57 19.09 9.26
CA ASN A 38 2.97 20.26 8.65
C ASN A 38 2.43 19.87 7.27
N LEU A 39 1.11 20.01 7.07
CA LEU A 39 0.47 19.83 5.76
C LEU A 39 1.13 20.75 4.72
N SER A 40 1.69 21.89 5.16
CA SER A 40 2.51 22.79 4.34
C SER A 40 3.81 22.15 3.85
N THR A 41 4.43 21.21 4.56
CA THR A 41 5.65 20.53 4.09
C THR A 41 5.34 19.52 2.99
N ALA A 42 4.22 18.78 3.10
CA ALA A 42 3.77 17.88 2.04
C ALA A 42 3.33 18.66 0.78
N VAL A 43 2.67 19.81 0.97
CA VAL A 43 2.26 20.69 -0.14
C VAL A 43 3.47 21.41 -0.76
N ASN A 44 4.47 21.81 0.02
CA ASN A 44 5.72 22.40 -0.50
C ASN A 44 6.56 21.38 -1.30
N SER A 45 6.54 20.10 -0.92
CA SER A 45 7.09 19.03 -1.74
C SER A 45 6.32 18.91 -3.07
N ILE A 46 4.99 18.98 -3.05
CA ILE A 46 4.14 18.92 -4.26
C ILE A 46 4.36 20.13 -5.19
N THR A 47 4.51 21.35 -4.65
CA THR A 47 4.77 22.55 -5.47
C THR A 47 6.19 22.59 -6.02
N SER A 48 7.17 22.00 -5.32
CA SER A 48 8.56 21.91 -5.81
C SER A 48 8.75 20.92 -6.96
N PHE A 49 7.83 19.96 -7.15
CA PHE A 49 7.86 19.05 -8.30
C PHE A 49 7.30 19.66 -9.59
N ASN A 50 6.51 20.73 -9.51
CA ASN A 50 5.89 21.35 -10.68
C ASN A 50 6.76 22.44 -11.35
N ASN A 51 7.95 22.76 -10.82
CA ASN A 51 8.79 23.86 -11.32
C ASN A 51 10.21 23.48 -11.75
N SER A 52 10.43 22.20 -12.09
CA SER A 52 11.72 21.74 -12.63
C SER A 52 11.59 21.28 -14.08
N SER A 53 11.14 22.18 -14.94
CA SER A 53 11.49 22.18 -16.37
C SER A 53 12.83 22.89 -16.53
N SER A 54 13.92 22.24 -16.12
CA SER A 54 15.27 22.63 -16.49
C SER A 54 16.01 21.43 -17.07
N SER A 55 16.39 21.62 -18.33
CA SER A 55 17.12 20.70 -19.19
C SER A 55 18.47 20.34 -18.56
N SER A 56 18.58 19.13 -18.02
CA SER A 56 19.87 18.51 -17.72
C SER A 56 19.98 17.18 -18.46
N ASN A 57 20.94 17.12 -19.39
CA ASN A 57 21.38 15.91 -20.09
C ASN A 57 21.77 14.83 -19.07
N SER A 58 20.85 13.92 -18.78
CA SER A 58 21.14 12.62 -18.19
C SER A 58 20.65 11.56 -19.17
N ALA A 59 21.58 10.72 -19.63
CA ALA A 59 21.33 9.68 -20.60
C ALA A 59 20.08 8.84 -20.26
N LYS A 60 19.27 8.64 -21.30
CA LYS A 60 18.00 7.92 -21.36
C LYS A 60 18.06 6.54 -20.70
N ASN A 61 17.48 6.39 -19.52
CA ASN A 61 16.90 5.12 -19.07
C ASN A 61 15.37 5.24 -19.07
N THR A 62 14.81 5.56 -20.24
CA THR A 62 13.37 5.51 -20.44
C THR A 62 13.01 4.09 -20.80
N PHE A 63 12.50 3.33 -19.84
CA PHE A 63 11.96 1.99 -20.09
C PHE A 63 10.73 2.14 -20.97
N THR A 64 10.79 1.82 -22.25
CA THR A 64 9.58 1.75 -23.07
C THR A 64 8.76 0.53 -22.60
N ALA A 65 7.46 0.72 -22.41
CA ALA A 65 6.56 -0.37 -22.05
C ALA A 65 5.40 -0.44 -23.04
N THR A 66 4.85 -1.63 -23.17
CA THR A 66 3.72 -1.96 -24.01
C THR A 66 2.55 -2.38 -23.15
N SER A 67 1.34 -2.09 -23.60
CA SER A 67 0.14 -2.53 -22.90
C SER A 67 0.01 -4.05 -22.98
N ALA A 68 -0.32 -4.66 -21.84
CA ALA A 68 -0.80 -6.02 -21.78
C ALA A 68 -2.12 -6.17 -22.56
N ASP A 69 -2.35 -7.35 -23.12
CA ASP A 69 -3.58 -7.72 -23.80
C ASP A 69 -4.66 -8.11 -22.79
N THR A 70 -5.21 -7.11 -22.11
CA THR A 70 -6.32 -7.25 -21.15
C THR A 70 -7.35 -6.15 -21.37
N GLU A 71 -8.56 -6.31 -20.82
CA GLU A 71 -9.65 -5.33 -20.93
C GLU A 71 -9.25 -3.92 -20.47
N TYR A 72 -8.31 -3.80 -19.54
CA TYR A 72 -7.88 -2.54 -18.93
C TYR A 72 -6.40 -2.21 -19.15
N GLY A 73 -5.70 -2.98 -20.01
CA GLY A 73 -4.28 -2.82 -20.30
C GLY A 73 -3.37 -3.22 -19.13
N GLY A 74 -2.26 -2.50 -18.95
CA GLY A 74 -1.30 -2.73 -17.86
C GLY A 74 0.06 -3.26 -18.33
N LEU A 75 0.89 -3.71 -17.38
CA LEU A 75 2.27 -4.13 -17.67
C LEU A 75 2.32 -5.44 -18.46
N SER A 76 2.94 -5.44 -19.65
CA SER A 76 3.13 -6.66 -20.44
C SER A 76 4.06 -7.67 -19.75
N THR A 77 3.95 -8.96 -20.09
CA THR A 77 4.86 -10.01 -19.60
C THR A 77 6.32 -9.70 -19.94
N SER A 78 6.59 -9.16 -21.13
CA SER A 78 7.95 -8.81 -21.54
C SER A 78 8.53 -7.68 -20.69
N ASP A 79 7.72 -6.68 -20.36
CA ASP A 79 8.14 -5.53 -19.55
C ASP A 79 8.26 -5.91 -18.07
N TYR A 80 7.41 -6.81 -17.57
CA TYR A 80 7.61 -7.45 -16.28
C TYR A 80 9.00 -8.08 -16.18
N GLN A 81 9.42 -8.86 -17.18
CA GLN A 81 10.75 -9.50 -17.18
C GLN A 81 11.89 -8.47 -17.23
N LYS A 82 11.73 -7.40 -18.01
CA LYS A 82 12.71 -6.30 -18.02
C LYS A 82 12.86 -5.67 -16.62
N LEU A 83 11.74 -5.37 -15.95
CA LEU A 83 11.75 -4.81 -14.59
C LEU A 83 12.33 -5.81 -13.56
N ALA A 84 12.03 -7.10 -13.68
CA ALA A 84 12.55 -8.14 -12.78
C ALA A 84 14.08 -8.29 -12.85
N ASN A 85 14.67 -7.97 -14.00
CA ASN A 85 16.12 -8.00 -14.22
C ASN A 85 16.84 -6.72 -13.79
N LEU A 86 16.12 -5.72 -13.27
CA LEU A 86 16.76 -4.51 -12.74
C LEU A 86 17.34 -4.75 -11.36
N ASP A 87 18.52 -4.17 -11.14
CA ASP A 87 19.14 -4.03 -9.83
C ASP A 87 19.27 -2.55 -9.49
N PHE A 88 18.87 -2.19 -8.27
CA PHE A 88 19.01 -0.83 -7.76
C PHE A 88 20.49 -0.44 -7.66
N GLN A 89 20.83 0.76 -8.14
CA GLN A 89 22.18 1.31 -8.01
C GLN A 89 22.20 2.33 -6.87
N SER A 90 23.09 2.13 -5.90
CA SER A 90 23.25 3.01 -4.73
C SER A 90 23.44 4.47 -5.17
N GLY A 91 22.78 5.39 -4.48
CA GLY A 91 22.81 6.83 -4.79
C GLY A 91 21.81 7.26 -5.87
N GLN A 92 21.02 6.35 -6.46
CA GLN A 92 19.91 6.72 -7.34
C GLN A 92 18.60 6.95 -6.56
N LYS A 93 17.61 7.55 -7.23
CA LYS A 93 16.25 7.68 -6.70
C LYS A 93 15.64 6.30 -6.45
N GLY A 94 14.78 6.18 -5.45
CA GLY A 94 14.08 4.93 -5.13
C GLY A 94 13.05 4.46 -6.17
N TYR A 95 12.95 5.12 -7.32
CA TYR A 95 12.09 4.74 -8.44
C TYR A 95 12.69 5.16 -9.77
N VAL A 96 12.22 4.54 -10.86
CA VAL A 96 12.45 4.96 -12.25
C VAL A 96 11.12 5.20 -12.96
N VAL A 97 11.15 6.07 -13.97
CA VAL A 97 10.00 6.28 -14.86
C VAL A 97 9.92 5.16 -15.88
N VAL A 98 8.70 4.72 -16.15
CA VAL A 98 8.38 3.68 -17.12
C VAL A 98 7.47 4.30 -18.18
N ASN A 99 7.67 3.89 -19.43
CA ASN A 99 6.93 4.33 -20.61
C ASN A 99 6.80 5.85 -20.71
N ASN A 100 7.91 6.57 -20.57
CA ASN A 100 7.92 8.04 -20.58
C ASN A 100 7.00 8.65 -19.51
N ASN A 101 6.80 7.95 -18.39
CA ASN A 101 5.84 8.29 -17.34
C ASN A 101 4.38 8.32 -17.81
N HIS A 102 4.04 7.52 -18.82
CA HIS A 102 2.67 7.32 -19.30
C HIS A 102 2.20 5.91 -18.98
N SER A 103 1.01 5.84 -18.39
CA SER A 103 0.32 4.60 -18.08
C SER A 103 0.08 3.78 -19.35
N THR A 104 0.16 2.46 -19.19
CA THR A 104 -0.27 1.50 -20.21
C THR A 104 -1.72 1.06 -20.01
N LEU A 105 -2.43 1.67 -19.06
CA LEU A 105 -3.83 1.37 -18.79
C LEU A 105 -4.76 2.03 -19.80
N ILE A 106 -5.85 1.33 -20.12
CA ILE A 106 -6.89 1.83 -21.03
C ILE A 106 -7.87 2.69 -20.22
N LYS A 107 -7.74 4.02 -20.26
CA LYS A 107 -8.57 4.94 -19.46
C LYS A 107 -10.09 4.75 -19.62
N ASN A 108 -10.56 4.30 -20.79
CA ASN A 108 -11.98 4.06 -21.09
C ASN A 108 -12.50 2.69 -20.58
N ALA A 109 -11.61 1.86 -20.01
CA ALA A 109 -11.98 0.58 -19.40
C ALA A 109 -12.68 0.73 -18.05
N TRP A 110 -12.68 1.94 -17.48
CA TRP A 110 -13.46 2.21 -16.28
C TRP A 110 -14.95 1.98 -16.54
N LYS A 111 -15.59 1.08 -15.77
CA LYS A 111 -17.05 0.85 -15.80
C LYS A 111 -17.71 1.02 -14.43
N VAL A 112 -17.21 0.30 -13.44
CA VAL A 112 -17.80 0.21 -12.09
C VAL A 112 -16.72 0.38 -11.04
N ASN A 113 -17.10 0.91 -9.88
CA ASN A 113 -16.23 1.01 -8.72
C ASN A 113 -15.99 -0.38 -8.12
N LYS A 114 -14.75 -0.86 -8.21
CA LYS A 114 -14.29 -2.14 -7.68
C LYS A 114 -12.78 -2.20 -7.63
N VAL A 115 -12.24 -3.19 -6.94
CA VAL A 115 -10.86 -3.64 -7.10
C VAL A 115 -10.85 -5.05 -7.64
N ILE A 116 -10.05 -5.32 -8.65
CA ILE A 116 -9.76 -6.67 -9.11
C ILE A 116 -8.51 -7.12 -8.35
N TYR A 117 -8.71 -7.99 -7.36
CA TYR A 117 -7.62 -8.65 -6.64
C TYR A 117 -7.19 -9.91 -7.38
N SER A 118 -5.91 -10.01 -7.71
CA SER A 118 -5.34 -11.24 -8.26
C SER A 118 -5.20 -12.31 -7.18
N ASN A 119 -5.30 -13.58 -7.58
CA ASN A 119 -4.99 -14.68 -6.67
C ASN A 119 -3.48 -14.71 -6.37
N LEU A 120 -3.15 -15.25 -5.20
CA LEU A 120 -1.77 -15.59 -4.89
C LEU A 120 -1.27 -16.66 -5.88
N ASP A 121 0.02 -16.59 -6.23
CA ASP A 121 0.62 -17.65 -7.06
C ASP A 121 0.93 -18.92 -6.26
N ASN A 122 1.53 -19.91 -6.93
CA ASN A 122 1.86 -21.21 -6.33
C ASN A 122 2.92 -21.13 -5.20
N LEU A 123 3.57 -19.98 -5.01
CA LEU A 123 4.47 -19.71 -3.88
C LEU A 123 3.80 -18.85 -2.80
N ASN A 124 2.48 -18.66 -2.89
CA ASN A 124 1.66 -17.78 -2.05
C ASN A 124 2.02 -16.29 -2.16
N ARG A 125 2.60 -15.85 -3.28
CA ARG A 125 3.02 -14.45 -3.49
C ARG A 125 1.91 -13.66 -4.18
N THR A 126 1.85 -12.37 -3.85
CA THR A 126 1.09 -11.36 -4.61
C THR A 126 1.85 -10.94 -5.87
N SER A 127 2.07 -11.88 -6.79
CA SER A 127 2.95 -11.69 -7.98
C SER A 127 2.25 -11.24 -9.25
N HIS A 128 0.94 -10.98 -9.19
CA HIS A 128 0.13 -10.47 -10.29
C HIS A 128 -0.48 -9.12 -9.92
N SER A 129 -0.89 -8.35 -10.91
CA SER A 129 -1.41 -7.00 -10.73
C SER A 129 -2.74 -6.99 -9.95
N ASN A 130 -2.87 -6.05 -9.01
CA ASN A 130 -4.19 -5.62 -8.53
C ASN A 130 -4.58 -4.34 -9.26
N THR A 131 -5.85 -4.25 -9.68
CA THR A 131 -6.36 -3.09 -10.44
C THR A 131 -7.57 -2.50 -9.73
N GLY A 132 -7.44 -1.27 -9.24
CA GLY A 132 -8.51 -0.48 -8.65
C GLY A 132 -9.16 0.45 -9.65
N PHE A 133 -10.49 0.45 -9.69
CA PHE A 133 -11.31 1.45 -10.35
C PHE A 133 -11.88 2.35 -9.26
N LEU A 134 -11.10 3.38 -8.88
CA LEU A 134 -11.27 4.21 -7.68
C LEU A 134 -11.82 5.63 -7.94
N GLU A 135 -12.82 6.04 -7.18
CA GLU A 135 -13.48 7.35 -7.28
C GLU A 135 -13.53 8.03 -5.90
N GLN A 136 -14.09 9.23 -5.81
CA GLN A 136 -14.00 10.08 -4.62
C GLN A 136 -14.38 9.36 -3.32
N ARG A 137 -15.40 8.49 -3.35
CA ARG A 137 -15.89 7.74 -2.18
C ARG A 137 -14.94 6.65 -1.65
N ASN A 138 -13.88 6.31 -2.38
CA ASN A 138 -12.87 5.37 -1.90
C ASN A 138 -11.75 6.03 -1.07
N VAL A 139 -11.76 7.36 -0.92
CA VAL A 139 -10.78 8.03 -0.06
C VAL A 139 -11.09 7.70 1.40
N ALA A 140 -10.23 6.91 2.05
CA ALA A 140 -10.45 6.41 3.40
C ALA A 140 -10.04 7.42 4.48
N ASN A 141 -10.69 7.32 5.65
CA ASN A 141 -10.28 8.02 6.86
C ASN A 141 -9.24 7.20 7.62
N ASP A 142 -8.03 7.74 7.79
CA ASP A 142 -6.95 7.06 8.50
C ASP A 142 -7.27 6.72 9.97
N SER A 143 -8.26 7.37 10.60
CA SER A 143 -8.69 7.02 11.96
C SER A 143 -9.36 5.64 12.07
N LEU A 144 -9.80 5.07 10.94
CA LEU A 144 -10.37 3.71 10.88
C LEU A 144 -9.29 2.64 10.66
N ARG A 145 -8.01 3.02 10.51
CA ARG A 145 -6.92 2.08 10.32
C ARG A 145 -6.66 1.29 11.59
N VAL A 146 -6.51 -0.03 11.47
CA VAL A 146 -6.20 -0.92 12.58
C VAL A 146 -4.84 -1.59 12.39
N ARG A 147 -4.35 -2.24 13.45
CA ARG A 147 -3.11 -3.01 13.38
C ARG A 147 -3.27 -4.17 12.38
N GLN A 148 -2.32 -4.24 11.45
CA GLN A 148 -2.25 -5.33 10.48
C GLN A 148 -1.60 -6.59 11.09
N PHE A 149 -2.06 -7.76 10.66
CA PHE A 149 -1.64 -9.06 11.17
C PHE A 149 -1.26 -10.09 10.10
N VAL A 150 -1.68 -9.90 8.84
CA VAL A 150 -1.27 -10.81 7.76
C VAL A 150 0.22 -10.67 7.47
N ASN A 151 0.94 -11.78 7.42
CA ASN A 151 2.36 -11.81 7.06
C ASN A 151 2.49 -12.32 5.62
N PRO A 152 2.89 -11.47 4.65
CA PRO A 152 3.18 -11.92 3.30
C PRO A 152 4.38 -12.87 3.25
N THR A 153 4.66 -13.42 2.08
CA THR A 153 5.88 -14.20 1.84
C THR A 153 7.13 -13.41 2.23
N ALA A 154 8.14 -14.12 2.74
CA ALA A 154 9.41 -13.54 3.17
C ALA A 154 9.31 -12.50 4.31
N TRP A 155 8.21 -12.49 5.08
CA TRP A 155 8.06 -11.62 6.23
C TRP A 155 8.98 -12.01 7.39
N HIS A 156 9.63 -11.02 8.00
CA HIS A 156 10.44 -11.14 9.22
C HIS A 156 10.00 -10.10 10.26
N SER A 157 10.64 -10.09 11.44
CA SER A 157 10.49 -8.98 12.39
C SER A 157 10.63 -7.66 11.65
N ASN A 158 9.64 -6.77 11.80
CA ASN A 158 9.62 -5.50 11.08
C ASN A 158 10.71 -4.52 11.54
N ARG A 159 11.41 -4.83 12.64
CA ARG A 159 12.50 -4.04 13.18
C ARG A 159 13.82 -4.79 13.15
N SER A 160 14.89 -4.06 12.82
CA SER A 160 16.28 -4.49 12.94
C SER A 160 17.09 -3.37 13.59
N SER A 161 17.85 -3.69 14.64
CA SER A 161 18.62 -2.70 15.44
C SER A 161 17.79 -1.48 15.89
N GLY A 162 16.52 -1.69 16.25
CA GLY A 162 15.60 -0.63 16.70
C GLY A 162 14.90 0.15 15.59
N GLU A 163 15.37 0.07 14.34
CA GLU A 163 14.78 0.73 13.17
C GLU A 163 13.69 -0.14 12.52
N GLN A 164 12.57 0.45 12.09
CA GLN A 164 11.58 -0.26 11.29
C GLN A 164 12.06 -0.35 9.84
N ILE A 165 12.24 -1.57 9.34
CA ILE A 165 12.78 -1.84 8.00
C ILE A 165 11.79 -2.53 7.07
N TYR A 166 10.71 -3.11 7.60
CA TYR A 166 9.62 -3.71 6.81
C TYR A 166 8.25 -3.09 7.12
N ASN A 167 7.38 -3.11 6.11
CA ASN A 167 5.96 -2.86 6.17
C ASN A 167 5.20 -3.95 5.38
N ARG A 168 3.95 -4.15 5.76
CA ARG A 168 2.99 -4.91 4.96
C ARG A 168 2.48 -3.95 3.89
N GLY A 169 3.20 -3.91 2.78
CA GLY A 169 2.93 -3.00 1.68
C GLY A 169 1.63 -3.37 1.00
N HIS A 170 0.70 -2.42 0.90
CA HIS A 170 -0.53 -2.59 0.14
C HIS A 170 -0.27 -2.35 -1.35
N LEU A 171 -0.83 -3.19 -2.23
CA LEU A 171 -0.85 -2.92 -3.67
C LEU A 171 -1.87 -1.80 -3.95
N ILE A 172 -3.10 -1.98 -3.49
CA ILE A 172 -4.12 -0.93 -3.44
C ILE A 172 -4.15 -0.35 -2.03
N ALA A 173 -3.64 0.87 -1.88
CA ALA A 173 -3.47 1.49 -0.58
C ALA A 173 -4.78 1.58 0.21
N TYR A 174 -4.70 1.37 1.52
CA TYR A 174 -5.79 1.65 2.46
C TYR A 174 -6.48 2.99 2.19
N SER A 175 -5.69 4.05 1.99
CA SER A 175 -6.18 5.43 1.86
C SER A 175 -7.04 5.70 0.62
N VAL A 176 -7.08 4.77 -0.34
CA VAL A 176 -7.83 4.91 -1.60
C VAL A 176 -8.74 3.70 -1.87
N SER A 177 -8.99 2.86 -0.87
CA SER A 177 -9.80 1.63 -0.99
C SER A 177 -11.02 1.60 -0.06
N ALA A 178 -11.46 2.74 0.48
CA ALA A 178 -12.68 2.77 1.29
C ALA A 178 -13.87 2.18 0.54
N GLY A 179 -14.70 1.41 1.23
CA GLY A 179 -15.83 0.72 0.61
C GLY A 179 -15.47 -0.57 -0.09
N ILE A 180 -14.20 -0.88 -0.35
CA ILE A 180 -13.84 -2.10 -1.06
C ILE A 180 -13.76 -3.26 -0.08
N ASP A 181 -14.56 -4.30 -0.29
CA ASP A 181 -14.53 -5.54 0.49
C ASP A 181 -13.35 -6.46 0.09
N GLN A 182 -13.22 -7.61 0.75
CA GLN A 182 -12.12 -8.55 0.48
C GLN A 182 -12.24 -9.25 -0.90
N ASN A 183 -13.43 -9.25 -1.50
CA ASN A 183 -13.67 -9.79 -2.84
C ASN A 183 -13.45 -8.73 -3.92
N GLY A 184 -13.28 -7.46 -3.53
CA GLY A 184 -13.06 -6.35 -4.43
C GLY A 184 -14.33 -5.58 -4.81
N ASN A 185 -15.48 -5.92 -4.25
CA ASN A 185 -16.74 -5.23 -4.50
C ASN A 185 -16.85 -3.96 -3.66
N TYR A 186 -17.55 -2.96 -4.17
CA TYR A 186 -17.87 -1.75 -3.40
C TYR A 186 -19.09 -1.97 -2.52
N GLU A 187 -18.89 -1.88 -1.21
CA GLU A 187 -19.88 -1.97 -0.16
C GLU A 187 -20.01 -0.60 0.54
N PRO A 188 -21.10 0.16 0.31
CA PRO A 188 -21.24 1.54 0.79
C PRO A 188 -21.23 1.69 2.32
N ASN A 189 -21.58 0.61 3.04
CA ASN A 189 -21.59 0.60 4.50
C ASN A 189 -20.18 0.36 5.10
N ASN A 190 -19.21 -0.07 4.29
CA ASN A 190 -17.83 -0.24 4.71
C ASN A 190 -17.06 1.07 4.49
N GLN A 191 -16.83 1.85 5.54
CA GLN A 191 -16.08 3.11 5.41
C GLN A 191 -14.55 2.92 5.51
N SER A 192 -14.10 1.70 5.83
CA SER A 192 -12.69 1.38 5.96
C SER A 192 -12.09 1.05 4.59
N GLY A 193 -10.84 1.46 4.38
CA GLY A 193 -10.00 0.88 3.34
C GLY A 193 -9.60 -0.56 3.64
N ASP A 194 -8.98 -1.23 2.67
CA ASP A 194 -8.46 -2.58 2.82
C ASP A 194 -7.35 -2.64 3.88
N GLN A 195 -7.48 -3.54 4.85
CA GLN A 195 -6.57 -3.62 6.01
C GLN A 195 -5.60 -4.79 5.90
N ASN A 196 -6.17 -5.99 5.67
CA ASN A 196 -5.51 -7.28 5.88
C ASN A 196 -5.87 -8.30 4.79
N ASN A 197 -6.22 -7.87 3.58
CA ASN A 197 -6.45 -8.84 2.50
C ASN A 197 -5.12 -9.47 2.07
N PRO A 198 -4.93 -10.80 2.21
CA PRO A 198 -3.68 -11.46 1.83
C PRO A 198 -3.35 -11.30 0.34
N LYS A 199 -4.35 -11.10 -0.52
CA LYS A 199 -4.17 -10.85 -1.96
C LYS A 199 -3.70 -9.42 -2.27
N ASN A 200 -3.63 -8.54 -1.28
CA ASN A 200 -3.29 -7.13 -1.45
C ASN A 200 -2.03 -6.72 -0.69
N LEU A 201 -1.33 -7.67 -0.05
CA LEU A 201 -0.15 -7.39 0.78
C LEU A 201 1.10 -8.09 0.25
N PHE A 202 2.23 -7.38 0.30
CA PHE A 202 3.57 -7.94 0.07
C PHE A 202 4.57 -7.42 1.11
N THR A 203 5.69 -8.12 1.26
CA THR A 203 6.78 -7.66 2.13
C THR A 203 7.50 -6.50 1.44
N GLN A 204 7.31 -5.29 1.97
CA GLN A 204 7.86 -4.06 1.43
C GLN A 204 8.79 -3.40 2.44
N THR A 205 9.86 -2.76 2.01
CA THR A 205 10.73 -2.00 2.89
C THR A 205 10.01 -0.78 3.47
N ALA A 206 10.42 -0.32 4.65
CA ALA A 206 9.81 0.83 5.28
C ALA A 206 9.95 2.11 4.42
N TYR A 207 11.13 2.33 3.84
CA TYR A 207 11.42 3.45 2.96
C TYR A 207 10.59 3.42 1.68
N SER A 208 10.57 2.31 0.93
CA SER A 208 9.82 2.26 -0.32
C SER A 208 8.31 2.42 -0.10
N ASN A 209 7.77 1.84 0.99
CA ASN A 209 6.37 2.00 1.38
C ASN A 209 6.02 3.44 1.80
N GLN A 210 6.73 3.99 2.79
CA GLN A 210 6.35 5.23 3.48
C GLN A 210 6.87 6.50 2.81
N LYS A 211 7.92 6.40 2.00
CA LYS A 211 8.52 7.55 1.31
C LYS A 211 8.20 7.54 -0.17
N VAL A 212 8.53 6.45 -0.87
CA VAL A 212 8.48 6.45 -2.34
C VAL A 212 7.05 6.21 -2.86
N GLN A 213 6.41 5.12 -2.47
CA GLN A 213 5.06 4.77 -2.94
C GLN A 213 4.01 5.81 -2.52
N THR A 214 4.17 6.38 -1.32
CA THR A 214 3.28 7.44 -0.80
C THR A 214 3.24 8.69 -1.69
N ILE A 215 4.30 9.00 -2.45
CA ILE A 215 4.32 10.12 -3.41
C ILE A 215 3.24 9.90 -4.49
N PHE A 216 3.20 8.71 -5.07
CA PHE A 216 2.30 8.37 -6.17
C PHE A 216 0.88 8.12 -5.68
N GLU A 217 0.72 7.45 -4.54
CA GLU A 217 -0.59 7.31 -3.88
C GLU A 217 -1.17 8.67 -3.49
N GLY A 218 -0.33 9.64 -3.13
CA GLY A 218 -0.73 11.03 -2.91
C GLY A 218 -1.35 11.68 -4.14
N LYS A 219 -0.76 11.47 -5.33
CA LYS A 219 -1.30 11.96 -6.61
C LYS A 219 -2.66 11.34 -6.92
N VAL A 220 -2.80 10.02 -6.74
CA VAL A 220 -4.08 9.32 -6.89
C VAL A 220 -5.12 9.88 -5.92
N ARG A 221 -4.79 9.96 -4.62
CA ARG A 221 -5.70 10.49 -3.60
C ARG A 221 -6.16 11.92 -3.88
N GLN A 222 -5.26 12.78 -4.37
CA GLN A 222 -5.60 14.13 -4.78
C GLN A 222 -6.57 14.14 -5.97
N ALA A 223 -6.33 13.31 -6.99
CA ALA A 223 -7.24 13.18 -8.13
C ALA A 223 -8.63 12.71 -7.70
N LEU A 224 -8.71 11.71 -6.80
CA LEU A 224 -9.99 11.24 -6.25
C LEU A 224 -10.72 12.35 -5.48
N ARG A 225 -10.01 13.14 -4.67
CA ARG A 225 -10.58 14.30 -3.95
C ARG A 225 -11.09 15.39 -4.90
N GLN A 226 -10.51 15.51 -6.09
CA GLN A 226 -10.96 16.41 -7.16
C GLN A 226 -12.16 15.85 -7.95
N GLY A 227 -12.73 14.71 -7.55
CA GLY A 227 -13.87 14.08 -8.22
C GLY A 227 -13.51 13.26 -9.46
N LYS A 228 -12.22 13.01 -9.71
CA LYS A 228 -11.78 12.20 -10.86
C LYS A 228 -12.02 10.71 -10.60
N LYS A 229 -12.27 9.97 -11.68
CA LYS A 229 -12.28 8.50 -11.70
C LYS A 229 -10.92 8.02 -12.19
N VAL A 230 -10.25 7.17 -11.40
CA VAL A 230 -8.85 6.75 -11.61
C VAL A 230 -8.72 5.22 -11.69
N ILE A 231 -8.28 4.71 -12.83
CA ILE A 231 -7.79 3.34 -12.91
C ILE A 231 -6.38 3.34 -12.34
N TYR A 232 -6.15 2.57 -11.29
CA TYR A 232 -4.87 2.46 -10.57
C TYR A 232 -4.45 1.00 -10.54
N GLN A 233 -3.25 0.69 -11.02
CA GLN A 233 -2.73 -0.67 -11.07
C GLN A 233 -1.38 -0.76 -10.38
N ALA A 234 -1.22 -1.81 -9.58
CA ALA A 234 -0.03 -2.09 -8.80
C ALA A 234 0.40 -3.55 -9.04
N THR A 235 1.63 -3.74 -9.53
CA THR A 235 2.17 -5.04 -9.93
C THR A 235 3.50 -5.28 -9.22
N PRO A 236 3.54 -6.11 -8.15
CA PRO A 236 4.79 -6.48 -7.52
C PRO A 236 5.65 -7.32 -8.46
N ILE A 237 6.94 -7.01 -8.51
CA ILE A 237 7.87 -7.62 -9.45
C ILE A 237 8.82 -8.55 -8.68
N PHE A 238 8.74 -9.84 -8.96
CA PHE A 238 9.60 -10.89 -8.43
C PHE A 238 10.53 -11.42 -9.53
N ARG A 239 11.78 -11.74 -9.18
CA ARG A 239 12.69 -12.48 -10.06
C ARG A 239 12.60 -13.97 -9.74
N ASN A 240 12.28 -14.79 -10.73
CA ASN A 240 12.19 -16.25 -10.58
C ASN A 240 11.33 -16.67 -9.36
N ASN A 241 11.90 -17.49 -8.48
CA ASN A 241 11.24 -18.04 -7.29
C ASN A 241 11.54 -17.23 -6.01
N GLU A 242 11.92 -15.96 -6.14
CA GLU A 242 12.10 -15.08 -4.99
C GLU A 242 10.80 -14.91 -4.19
N LEU A 243 10.92 -14.84 -2.87
CA LEU A 243 9.77 -14.72 -1.97
C LEU A 243 9.50 -13.28 -1.53
N MET A 244 10.43 -12.36 -1.75
CA MET A 244 10.27 -10.92 -1.57
C MET A 244 10.38 -10.23 -2.94
N ALA A 245 9.47 -9.30 -3.24
CA ALA A 245 9.49 -8.58 -4.50
C ALA A 245 10.73 -7.65 -4.58
N ARG A 246 11.32 -7.53 -5.76
CA ARG A 246 12.40 -6.57 -6.08
C ARG A 246 11.92 -5.13 -6.11
N GLY A 247 10.63 -4.95 -6.39
CA GLY A 247 9.97 -3.66 -6.50
C GLY A 247 8.51 -3.80 -6.86
N ILE A 248 7.88 -2.68 -7.17
CA ILE A 248 6.48 -2.62 -7.61
C ILE A 248 6.37 -1.68 -8.80
N ASN A 249 5.77 -2.16 -9.90
CA ASN A 249 5.31 -1.27 -10.96
C ASN A 249 3.99 -0.64 -10.53
N LEU A 250 3.92 0.68 -10.61
CA LEU A 250 2.78 1.47 -10.20
C LEU A 250 2.39 2.40 -11.34
N GLN A 251 1.14 2.31 -11.78
CA GLN A 251 0.62 3.15 -12.84
C GLN A 251 -0.82 3.57 -12.55
N ALA A 252 -1.17 4.77 -12.99
CA ALA A 252 -2.53 5.27 -12.87
C ALA A 252 -2.91 6.13 -14.07
N VAL A 253 -4.18 6.07 -14.45
CA VAL A 253 -4.76 6.98 -15.43
C VAL A 253 -6.16 7.41 -14.98
N SER A 254 -6.46 8.71 -15.04
CA SER A 254 -7.83 9.19 -14.86
C SER A 254 -8.62 9.15 -16.16
N THR A 255 -9.95 9.02 -16.08
CA THR A 255 -10.81 8.95 -17.27
C THR A 255 -10.75 10.22 -18.13
N ASP A 256 -10.46 11.37 -17.52
CA ASP A 256 -10.23 12.64 -18.19
C ASP A 256 -8.79 12.81 -18.72
N GLY A 257 -7.88 11.89 -18.41
CA GLY A 257 -6.47 11.92 -18.79
C GLY A 257 -5.59 12.92 -18.04
N MET A 258 -6.11 13.64 -17.04
CA MET A 258 -5.34 14.64 -16.28
C MET A 258 -4.34 14.03 -15.29
N LEU A 259 -4.63 12.87 -14.74
CA LEU A 259 -3.68 12.05 -13.98
C LEU A 259 -3.19 10.96 -14.92
N ASP A 260 -1.88 10.91 -15.12
CA ASP A 260 -1.21 9.87 -15.89
C ASP A 260 0.21 9.68 -15.35
N PHE A 261 0.54 8.46 -14.92
CA PHE A 261 1.90 8.10 -14.55
C PHE A 261 2.15 6.60 -14.71
N ASN A 262 3.43 6.26 -14.87
CA ASN A 262 3.92 4.88 -14.83
C ASN A 262 5.34 4.85 -14.30
N VAL A 263 5.54 4.15 -13.18
CA VAL A 263 6.82 4.09 -12.47
C VAL A 263 7.12 2.69 -11.98
N TYR A 264 8.40 2.40 -11.79
CA TYR A 264 8.85 1.22 -11.06
C TYR A 264 9.56 1.67 -9.79
N ILE A 265 9.04 1.27 -8.64
CA ILE A 265 9.57 1.60 -7.31
C ILE A 265 10.41 0.43 -6.82
N PHE A 266 11.68 0.68 -6.49
CA PHE A 266 12.55 -0.35 -5.94
C PHE A 266 12.19 -0.66 -4.49
N ASN A 267 12.21 -1.94 -4.12
CA ASN A 267 11.94 -2.40 -2.76
C ASN A 267 13.21 -2.35 -1.89
N VAL A 268 13.73 -1.14 -1.68
CA VAL A 268 15.02 -0.88 -1.02
C VAL A 268 14.88 -0.05 0.26
N GLN A 269 15.85 -0.15 1.17
CA GLN A 269 15.93 0.61 2.42
C GLN A 269 17.35 1.18 2.54
N PRO A 270 17.53 2.51 2.67
CA PRO A 270 18.85 3.06 2.97
C PRO A 270 19.49 2.38 4.18
N GLY A 271 20.77 2.01 4.07
CA GLY A 271 21.50 1.34 5.16
C GLY A 271 21.27 -0.17 5.30
N PHE A 272 20.46 -0.80 4.43
CA PHE A 272 20.17 -2.23 4.48
C PHE A 272 20.12 -2.86 3.08
N GLN A 273 20.71 -4.05 2.95
CA GLN A 273 20.50 -4.94 1.82
C GLN A 273 19.54 -6.06 2.20
N PHE A 274 18.81 -6.59 1.21
CA PHE A 274 17.86 -7.68 1.40
C PHE A 274 18.21 -8.85 0.49
N ASN A 275 18.17 -10.05 1.07
CA ASN A 275 18.12 -11.27 0.29
C ASN A 275 16.68 -11.50 -0.20
N TYR A 276 16.38 -11.15 -1.46
CA TYR A 276 15.03 -11.27 -2.01
C TYR A 276 14.50 -12.72 -2.09
N GLN A 277 15.38 -13.72 -2.04
CA GLN A 277 14.97 -15.13 -2.03
C GLN A 277 14.19 -15.48 -0.77
N ASN A 278 14.50 -14.86 0.37
CA ASN A 278 13.91 -15.21 1.66
C ASN A 278 13.51 -14.01 2.53
N GLY A 279 13.78 -12.79 2.08
CA GLY A 279 13.49 -11.53 2.73
C GLY A 279 14.40 -11.16 3.89
N ARG A 280 15.49 -11.86 4.19
CA ARG A 280 16.38 -11.49 5.30
C ARG A 280 17.14 -10.20 4.98
N ALA A 281 17.23 -9.29 5.95
CA ALA A 281 18.02 -8.07 5.86
C ALA A 281 19.40 -8.24 6.50
N SER A 282 20.39 -7.53 5.96
CA SER A 282 21.64 -7.23 6.65
C SER A 282 21.98 -5.75 6.52
N LYS A 283 22.62 -5.20 7.56
CA LYS A 283 23.14 -3.83 7.52
C LYS A 283 24.13 -3.68 6.37
N ASP A 284 23.95 -2.62 5.59
CA ASP A 284 24.91 -2.15 4.60
C ASP A 284 24.86 -0.62 4.60
N ASN A 285 25.74 0.00 5.39
CA ASN A 285 25.77 1.45 5.55
C ASN A 285 26.22 2.19 4.28
N SER A 286 26.72 1.48 3.27
CA SER A 286 27.10 2.07 1.98
C SER A 286 25.91 2.21 1.02
N LEU A 287 24.80 1.53 1.29
CA LEU A 287 23.60 1.61 0.47
C LEU A 287 22.84 2.91 0.74
N GLN A 288 22.84 3.79 -0.26
CA GLN A 288 22.20 5.09 -0.24
C GLN A 288 21.06 5.13 -1.27
N VAL A 289 20.03 5.93 -0.96
CA VAL A 289 18.96 6.24 -1.91
C VAL A 289 18.84 7.76 -1.98
N ALA A 290 18.88 8.32 -3.18
CA ALA A 290 18.74 9.76 -3.38
C ALA A 290 17.33 10.23 -3.02
N ASN A 291 17.26 11.46 -2.49
CA ASN A 291 16.03 12.15 -2.15
C ASN A 291 15.28 12.63 -3.40
#